data_AF-A0AAU9VXL2-F1
#
_entry.id   AF-A0AAU9VXL2-F1
#
_cell.length_a   1.000
_cell.length_b   1.000
_cell.length_c   1.000
_cell.angle_alpha   90.00
_cell.angle_beta   90.00
_cell.angle_gamma   90.00
#
_symmetry.space_group_name_H-M   'P 1'
#
loop_
_entity.id
_entity.type
_entity.pdbx_description
1 polymer ?
#
loop_
_entity_poly.entity_id
_entity_poly.type
_entity_poly.pdbx_seq_one_letter_code
_entity_poly.pdbx_strand_id
1 'polypeptide(L)'
;MVASTINGKIIGFLQINNSIGCISCRKKVVPNKDSEDLGQCKDCKLTQIILSCGTQWYMRILVQSSTNPSEQHRLTLYHQQIQELITHMKLDLNLNSVSKTDMTLAILKESKAMNITYNSHSNKVQTIS
;
A
#
# COMPACT_ATOMS: atom_id res chain seq x y z
N MET A 1 -3.99 2.42 -22.20
CA MET A 1 -3.73 2.76 -20.79
C MET A 1 -2.71 3.89 -20.79
N VAL A 2 -3.03 5.06 -20.26
CA VAL A 2 -2.10 6.21 -20.27
C VAL A 2 -1.36 6.24 -18.94
N ALA A 3 -0.04 6.07 -19.00
CA ALA A 3 0.86 6.16 -17.87
C ALA A 3 1.46 7.57 -17.81
N SER A 4 1.60 8.09 -16.59
CA SER A 4 2.29 9.34 -16.29
C SER A 4 3.35 9.06 -15.22
N THR A 5 4.43 9.84 -15.23
CA THR A 5 5.49 9.73 -14.24
C THR A 5 5.68 11.07 -13.55
N ILE A 6 5.79 11.05 -12.22
CA ILE A 6 6.19 12.20 -11.43
C ILE A 6 7.50 11.89 -10.72
N ASN A 7 8.47 12.81 -10.83
CA ASN A 7 9.60 12.85 -9.91
C ASN A 7 9.19 13.70 -8.71
N GLY A 8 9.06 13.08 -7.54
CA GLY A 8 8.51 13.76 -6.38
C GLY A 8 8.74 13.04 -5.07
N LYS A 9 8.47 13.74 -3.97
CA LYS A 9 8.56 13.20 -2.61
C LYS A 9 7.18 13.01 -2.02
N ILE A 10 7.02 11.98 -1.19
CA ILE A 10 5.79 11.76 -0.41
C ILE A 10 5.76 12.77 0.73
N ILE A 11 4.74 13.61 0.78
CA ILE A 11 4.59 14.67 1.80
C ILE A 11 3.43 14.45 2.76
N GLY A 12 2.58 13.45 2.50
CA GLY A 12 1.45 13.17 3.38
C GLY A 12 0.67 11.92 3.00
N PHE A 13 -0.18 11.48 3.93
CA PHE A 13 -1.12 10.39 3.75
C PHE A 13 -2.55 10.93 3.85
N LEU A 14 -3.36 10.62 2.83
CA LEU A 14 -4.81 10.83 2.88
C LEU A 14 -5.50 9.63 3.52
N GLN A 15 -4.94 8.44 3.36
CA GLN A 15 -5.51 7.21 3.88
C GLN A 15 -4.44 6.14 4.02
N ILE A 16 -4.47 5.40 5.12
CA ILE A 16 -3.65 4.20 5.33
C ILE A 16 -4.50 3.13 6.02
N ASN A 17 -4.66 1.99 5.36
CA ASN A 17 -5.47 0.88 5.83
C ASN A 17 -4.80 -0.46 5.56
N ASN A 18 -5.17 -1.44 6.37
CA ASN A 18 -4.80 -2.82 6.17
C ASN A 18 -6.00 -3.75 6.40
N SER A 19 -5.87 -4.99 5.95
CA SER A 19 -6.85 -6.05 6.15
C SER A 19 -6.17 -7.41 6.08
N ILE A 20 -6.87 -8.45 6.56
CA ILE A 20 -6.41 -9.83 6.42
C ILE A 20 -6.52 -10.23 4.94
N GLY A 21 -5.43 -10.72 4.38
CA GLY A 21 -5.32 -11.15 2.99
C GLY A 21 -5.35 -12.66 2.84
N CYS A 22 -6.13 -13.13 1.87
CA CYS A 22 -6.23 -14.55 1.57
C CYS A 22 -4.88 -15.10 1.14
N ILE A 23 -4.52 -16.27 1.65
CA ILE A 23 -3.26 -16.97 1.36
C ILE A 23 -3.13 -17.26 -0.14
N SER A 24 -4.25 -17.60 -0.79
CA SER A 24 -4.29 -17.97 -2.20
C SER A 24 -4.33 -16.76 -3.15
N CYS A 25 -5.31 -15.85 -2.98
CA CYS A 25 -5.56 -14.78 -3.96
C CYS A 25 -5.21 -13.36 -3.47
N ARG A 26 -4.73 -13.23 -2.24
CA ARG A 26 -4.39 -11.94 -1.58
C ARG A 26 -5.56 -10.96 -1.45
N LYS A 27 -6.79 -11.36 -1.78
CA LYS A 27 -8.00 -10.54 -1.56
C LYS A 27 -8.45 -10.60 -0.11
N LYS A 28 -9.38 -9.71 0.26
CA LYS A 28 -9.83 -9.53 1.64
C LYS A 28 -10.46 -10.81 2.20
N VAL A 29 -10.01 -11.19 3.40
CA VAL A 29 -10.62 -12.22 4.24
C VAL A 29 -11.47 -11.54 5.30
N VAL A 30 -12.65 -12.11 5.55
CA VAL A 30 -13.52 -11.69 6.66
C VAL A 30 -13.51 -12.80 7.70
N PRO A 31 -13.19 -12.50 8.97
CA PRO A 31 -13.29 -13.47 10.05
C PRO A 31 -14.67 -14.10 10.11
N ASN A 32 -14.74 -15.39 10.41
CA ASN A 32 -15.99 -16.07 10.65
C ASN A 32 -16.57 -15.60 12.00
N LYS A 33 -17.90 -15.49 12.09
CA LYS A 33 -18.58 -15.11 13.33
C LYS A 33 -18.57 -16.22 14.37
N ASP A 34 -18.58 -17.47 13.91
CA ASP A 34 -18.70 -18.65 14.77
C ASP A 34 -17.33 -19.21 15.22
N SER A 35 -16.23 -18.71 14.64
CA SER A 35 -14.87 -19.13 14.97
C SER A 35 -13.88 -18.02 14.62
N GLU A 36 -13.21 -17.47 15.63
CA GLU A 36 -12.24 -16.37 15.47
C GLU A 36 -10.96 -16.81 14.75
N ASP A 37 -10.65 -18.11 14.73
CA ASP A 37 -9.44 -18.65 14.10
C ASP A 37 -9.60 -18.84 12.58
N LEU A 38 -10.85 -18.83 12.08
CA LEU A 38 -11.17 -19.08 10.69
C LEU A 38 -11.70 -17.81 10.01
N GLY A 39 -11.33 -17.63 8.75
CA GLY A 39 -11.82 -16.54 7.92
C GLY A 39 -12.15 -17.00 6.51
N GLN A 40 -13.12 -16.36 5.88
CA GLN A 40 -13.52 -16.65 4.51
C GLN A 40 -13.08 -15.54 3.56
N CYS A 41 -12.43 -15.93 2.47
CA CYS A 41 -12.15 -15.02 1.36
C CYS A 41 -13.44 -14.75 0.57
N LYS A 42 -13.80 -13.48 0.39
CA LYS A 42 -15.01 -13.12 -0.36
C LYS A 42 -14.91 -13.42 -1.85
N ASP A 43 -13.69 -13.40 -2.39
CA ASP A 43 -13.42 -13.56 -3.82
C ASP A 43 -13.33 -15.03 -4.22
N CYS A 44 -12.39 -15.80 -3.66
CA CYS A 44 -12.20 -17.21 -4.04
C CYS A 44 -13.00 -18.20 -3.19
N LYS A 45 -13.81 -17.72 -2.23
CA LYS A 45 -14.64 -18.52 -1.31
C LYS A 45 -13.89 -19.48 -0.38
N LEU A 46 -12.55 -19.44 -0.38
CA LEU A 46 -11.70 -20.24 0.49
C LEU A 46 -11.89 -19.86 1.97
N THR A 47 -12.22 -20.86 2.80
CA THR A 47 -12.11 -20.79 4.26
C THR A 47 -10.71 -21.18 4.67
N GLN A 48 -10.08 -20.39 5.54
CA GLN A 48 -8.67 -20.56 5.91
C GLN A 48 -8.40 -20.11 7.35
N ILE A 49 -7.30 -20.60 7.92
CA ILE A 49 -6.83 -20.19 9.24
C ILE A 49 -6.30 -18.75 9.15
N ILE A 50 -6.81 -17.86 10.00
CA ILE A 50 -6.46 -16.43 9.99
C ILE A 50 -4.97 -16.22 10.30
N LEU A 51 -4.42 -16.98 11.24
CA LEU A 51 -2.99 -16.90 11.61
C LEU A 51 -2.04 -17.24 10.45
N SER A 52 -2.51 -17.99 9.45
CA SER A 52 -1.73 -18.30 8.25
C SER A 52 -1.87 -17.22 7.17
N CYS A 53 -2.77 -16.25 7.34
CA CYS A 53 -3.00 -15.15 6.39
C CYS A 53 -1.96 -14.03 6.57
N GLY A 54 -1.59 -13.39 5.46
CA GLY A 54 -0.76 -12.19 5.49
C GLY A 54 -1.59 -10.92 5.56
N THR A 55 -0.96 -9.82 5.92
CA THR A 55 -1.59 -8.50 5.92
C THR A 55 -1.56 -7.89 4.52
N GLN A 56 -2.68 -7.32 4.08
CA GLN A 56 -2.80 -6.59 2.82
C GLN A 56 -3.00 -5.12 3.09
N TRP A 57 -2.16 -4.29 2.47
CA TRP A 57 -2.10 -2.86 2.70
C TRP A 57 -2.68 -2.07 1.55
N TYR A 58 -3.23 -0.90 1.89
CA TYR A 58 -3.76 0.08 0.96
C TYR A 58 -3.43 1.49 1.46
N MET A 59 -2.89 2.32 0.57
CA MET A 59 -2.50 3.69 0.90
C MET A 59 -2.98 4.67 -0.17
N ARG A 60 -3.39 5.86 0.27
CA ARG A 60 -3.53 7.04 -0.57
C ARG A 60 -2.55 8.10 -0.07
N ILE A 61 -1.60 8.46 -0.90
CA ILE A 61 -0.50 9.36 -0.58
C ILE A 61 -0.64 10.67 -1.34
N LEU A 62 -0.02 11.72 -0.80
CA LEU A 62 0.19 13.00 -1.47
C LEU A 62 1.66 13.11 -1.86
N VAL A 63 1.92 13.25 -3.15
CA VAL A 63 3.26 13.41 -3.73
C VAL A 63 3.41 14.83 -4.22
N GLN A 64 4.49 15.50 -3.83
CA GLN A 64 4.84 16.83 -4.32
C GLN A 64 5.93 16.70 -5.38
N SER A 65 5.76 17.37 -6.52
CA SER A 65 6.77 17.42 -7.57
C SER A 65 8.06 18.07 -7.07
N SER A 66 9.18 17.47 -7.43
CA SER A 66 10.50 17.98 -7.09
C SER A 66 10.91 19.19 -7.93
N THR A 67 10.29 19.39 -9.09
CA THR A 67 10.56 20.53 -9.99
C THR A 67 9.55 21.66 -9.83
N ASN A 68 8.33 21.35 -9.35
CA ASN A 68 7.28 22.33 -9.11
C ASN A 68 6.56 22.08 -7.77
N PRO A 69 6.93 22.75 -6.67
CA PRO A 69 6.33 22.52 -5.36
C PRO A 69 4.82 22.77 -5.28
N SER A 70 4.26 23.58 -6.18
CA SER A 70 2.81 23.82 -6.28
C SER A 70 2.06 22.65 -6.93
N GLU A 71 2.77 21.77 -7.65
CA GLU A 71 2.21 20.58 -8.26
C GLU A 71 2.20 19.41 -7.26
N GLN A 72 1.00 18.90 -6.98
CA GLN A 72 0.79 17.79 -6.07
C GLN A 72 -0.15 16.76 -6.66
N HIS A 73 0.17 15.49 -6.44
CA HIS A 73 -0.59 14.36 -6.96
C HIS A 73 -1.07 13.45 -5.84
N ARG A 74 -2.33 13.03 -5.92
CA ARG A 74 -2.94 12.09 -4.98
C ARG A 74 -2.88 10.69 -5.58
N LEU A 75 -1.95 9.87 -5.12
CA LEU A 75 -1.70 8.55 -5.69
C LEU A 75 -2.21 7.43 -4.78
N THR A 76 -2.61 6.33 -5.40
CA THR A 76 -3.12 5.13 -4.71
C THR A 76 -2.14 3.97 -4.87
N LEU A 77 -1.75 3.36 -3.76
CA LEU A 77 -0.87 2.20 -3.73
C LEU A 77 -1.62 1.00 -3.14
N TYR A 78 -1.49 -0.14 -3.82
CA TYR A 78 -1.89 -1.43 -3.29
C TYR A 78 -0.67 -2.16 -2.72
N HIS A 79 -0.91 -3.27 -2.03
CA HIS A 79 0.10 -3.99 -1.28
C HIS A 79 1.42 -4.22 -2.04
N GLN A 80 1.37 -4.60 -3.31
CA GLN A 80 2.57 -4.79 -4.12
C GLN A 80 3.39 -3.49 -4.28
N GLN A 81 2.74 -2.37 -4.64
CA GLN A 81 3.43 -1.08 -4.76
C GLN A 81 3.95 -0.57 -3.41
N ILE A 82 3.31 -0.96 -2.30
CA ILE A 82 3.79 -0.65 -0.95
C ILE A 82 5.05 -1.45 -0.63
N GLN A 83 5.13 -2.71 -1.05
CA GLN A 83 6.36 -3.50 -0.96
C GLN A 83 7.49 -2.86 -1.78
N GLU A 84 7.21 -2.48 -3.03
CA GLU A 84 8.17 -1.77 -3.89
C GLU A 84 8.66 -0.47 -3.24
N LEU A 85 7.76 0.33 -2.65
CA LEU A 85 8.11 1.56 -1.94
C LEU A 85 9.06 1.28 -0.76
N ILE A 86 8.72 0.32 0.10
CA ILE A 86 9.51 -0.04 1.27
C ILE A 86 10.90 -0.51 0.87
N THR A 87 10.98 -1.36 -0.17
CA THR A 87 12.26 -1.84 -0.72
C THR A 87 13.08 -0.70 -1.32
N HIS A 88 12.47 0.16 -2.13
CA HIS A 88 13.13 1.30 -2.76
C HIS A 88 13.67 2.29 -1.71
N MET A 89 12.89 2.57 -0.68
CA MET A 89 13.27 3.44 0.44
C MET A 89 14.20 2.74 1.45
N LYS A 90 14.46 1.44 1.30
CA LYS A 90 15.26 0.60 2.21
C LYS A 90 14.77 0.66 3.66
N LEU A 91 13.45 0.63 3.85
CA LEU A 91 12.84 0.65 5.19
C LEU A 91 12.80 -0.76 5.76
N ASP A 92 13.27 -0.93 7.00
CA ASP A 92 13.17 -2.19 7.73
C ASP A 92 11.79 -2.32 8.40
N LEU A 93 10.78 -2.70 7.61
CA LEU A 93 9.39 -2.82 8.06
C LEU A 93 8.83 -4.20 7.75
N ASN A 94 8.35 -4.89 8.79
CA ASN A 94 7.57 -6.10 8.62
C ASN A 94 6.09 -5.76 8.38
N LEU A 95 5.64 -5.88 7.12
CA LEU A 95 4.27 -5.58 6.71
C LEU A 95 3.19 -6.39 7.46
N ASN A 96 3.52 -7.52 8.06
CA ASN A 96 2.53 -8.32 8.79
C ASN A 96 2.28 -7.81 10.21
N SER A 97 3.21 -7.05 10.81
CA SER A 97 3.14 -6.62 12.21
C SER A 97 3.22 -5.10 12.43
N VAL A 98 3.70 -4.34 11.44
CA VAL A 98 3.87 -2.88 11.57
C VAL A 98 2.52 -2.16 11.79
N SER A 99 2.51 -1.17 12.69
CA SER A 99 1.34 -0.33 12.92
C SER A 99 1.16 0.72 11.81
N LYS A 100 -0.06 1.24 11.65
CA LYS A 100 -0.32 2.35 10.71
C LYS A 100 0.53 3.59 11.03
N THR A 101 0.74 3.86 12.32
CA THR A 101 1.51 5.00 12.81
C THR A 101 2.98 4.84 12.45
N ASP A 102 3.59 3.69 12.76
CA ASP A 102 5.01 3.45 12.49
C ASP A 102 5.30 3.43 10.99
N MET A 103 4.42 2.83 10.20
CA MET A 103 4.48 2.88 8.73
C MET A 103 4.48 4.31 8.21
N THR A 104 3.56 5.15 8.72
CA THR A 104 3.45 6.56 8.32
C THR A 104 4.71 7.33 8.68
N LEU A 105 5.22 7.15 9.90
CA LEU A 105 6.42 7.83 10.38
C LEU A 105 7.66 7.42 9.59
N ALA A 106 7.85 6.12 9.34
CA ALA A 106 8.99 5.62 8.59
C ALA A 106 9.02 6.18 7.16
N ILE A 107 7.88 6.14 6.46
CA ILE A 107 7.79 6.65 5.08
C ILE A 107 7.99 8.18 5.06
N LEU A 108 7.35 8.95 5.94
CA LEU A 108 7.49 10.41 5.88
C LEU A 108 8.88 10.90 6.29
N LYS A 109 9.54 10.26 7.26
CA LYS A 109 10.89 10.66 7.71
C LYS A 109 11.96 10.40 6.66
N GLU A 110 11.86 9.28 5.94
CA GLU A 110 12.85 8.88 4.93
C GLU A 110 12.47 9.28 3.50
N SER A 111 11.37 10.03 3.34
CA SER A 111 10.84 10.44 2.03
C SER A 111 11.84 11.31 1.26
N LYS A 112 12.31 10.79 0.13
CA LYS A 112 13.15 11.49 -0.84
C LYS A 112 12.45 11.55 -2.19
N ALA A 113 12.95 12.39 -3.08
CA ALA A 113 12.48 12.45 -4.45
C ALA A 113 12.71 11.09 -5.14
N MET A 114 11.66 10.53 -5.73
CA MET A 114 11.70 9.27 -6.47
C MET A 114 10.78 9.36 -7.70
N ASN A 115 11.00 8.50 -8.68
CA ASN A 115 10.14 8.44 -9.86
C ASN A 115 8.97 7.49 -9.59
N ILE A 116 7.76 8.02 -9.67
CA ILE A 116 6.53 7.25 -9.45
C ILE A 116 5.75 7.25 -10.75
N THR A 117 5.59 6.06 -11.35
CA THR A 117 4.77 5.88 -12.55
C THR A 117 3.39 5.40 -12.14
N TYR A 118 2.36 6.07 -12.66
CA TYR A 118 0.97 5.82 -12.30
C TYR A 118 0.06 5.90 -13.52
N ASN A 119 -1.10 5.26 -13.41
CA ASN A 119 -2.16 5.40 -14.39
C ASN A 119 -2.82 6.77 -14.26
N SER A 120 -2.73 7.60 -15.30
CA SER A 120 -3.16 9.01 -15.26
C SER A 120 -4.66 9.22 -15.04
N HIS A 121 -5.48 8.20 -15.29
CA HIS A 121 -6.94 8.27 -15.13
C HIS A 121 -7.39 7.85 -13.73
N SER A 122 -6.76 6.82 -13.17
CA SER A 122 -7.15 6.22 -11.88
C SER A 122 -6.23 6.61 -10.72
N ASN A 123 -5.11 7.27 -11.00
CA ASN A 123 -4.05 7.62 -10.05
C ASN A 123 -3.48 6.42 -9.29
N LYS A 124 -3.62 5.21 -9.84
CA LYS A 124 -3.07 3.98 -9.29
C LYS A 124 -1.60 3.89 -9.68
N VAL A 125 -0.73 3.77 -8.68
CA VAL A 125 0.70 3.54 -8.90
C VAL A 125 0.88 2.20 -9.60
N GLN A 126 1.78 2.18 -10.57
CA GLN A 126 2.16 1.00 -11.33
C GLN A 126 3.55 0.53 -10.90
N THR A 127 4.50 1.45 -10.82
CA THR A 127 5.90 1.17 -10.44
C THR A 127 6.53 2.36 -9.71
N ILE A 128 7.52 2.06 -8.88
CA ILE A 128 8.35 3.02 -8.14
C ILE A 128 9.82 2.74 -8.45
N SER A 129 10.58 3.77 -8.83
CA SER A 129 11.97 3.67 -9.30
C SER A 129 12.84 4.84 -8.86
#